data_AF-A0A2M8TCQ5-F1
#
_entry.id   AF-A0A2M8TCQ5-F1
#
_cell.length_a   1.000
_cell.length_b   1.000
_cell.length_c   1.000
_cell.angle_alpha   90.00
_cell.angle_beta   90.00
_cell.angle_gamma   90.00
#
_symmetry.space_group_name_H-M   'P 1'
#
loop_
_entity.id
_entity.type
_entity.pdbx_description
1 polymer ?
#
loop_
_entity_poly.entity_id
_entity_poly.type
_entity_poly.pdbx_seq_one_letter_code
_entity_poly.pdbx_strand_id
1 'polypeptide(L)'
;MDDLKIFLQEIQKNSGIQFKISSKNGKEIYASASYSEDCSNVYRPLTLGKEKFLLKIDKKYEVCSKLLIYSIENKYNEMRSMRYKELVDILDGKSININKELNGILSSSSAIFIVNLNSDVYDGLNIINQMYNENKIISFIYKSEIIIVGDFEDVYEHAVSIREAMISNLFCKCIVSFVEIAKGKLNLKDDYEKARESLIFKKIFSLKDEVIDYNKLFFEKIVYYIETNLKREILHKFKEKFDSFDSEMLNTIEEFVNNGLNISSTAKKLYIHRNTLIYRIDKIKKETGFDIKNFKEAAVFIIAFLIWKEYK
;
A
#
# COMPACT_ATOMS: atom_id res chain seq x y z
N MET A 1 -0.87 -21.52 -0.45
CA MET A 1 -1.51 -22.62 0.33
C MET A 1 -1.21 -23.98 -0.29
N ASP A 2 -1.04 -24.05 -1.61
CA ASP A 2 -0.77 -25.31 -2.31
C ASP A 2 0.59 -25.92 -1.97
N ASP A 3 1.65 -25.13 -1.82
CA ASP A 3 2.97 -25.67 -1.41
C ASP A 3 2.91 -26.31 -0.01
N LEU A 4 2.18 -25.70 0.92
CA LEU A 4 1.97 -26.27 2.25
C LEU A 4 1.19 -27.58 2.15
N LYS A 5 0.14 -27.66 1.32
CA LYS A 5 -0.60 -28.91 1.11
C LYS A 5 0.28 -30.01 0.52
N ILE A 6 1.13 -29.69 -0.46
CA ILE A 6 2.10 -30.64 -1.05
C ILE A 6 3.04 -31.17 0.04
N PHE A 7 3.61 -30.28 0.85
CA PHE A 7 4.48 -30.68 1.95
C PHE A 7 3.75 -31.56 3.00
N LEU A 8 2.51 -31.22 3.35
CA LEU A 8 1.72 -32.04 4.28
C LEU A 8 1.42 -33.44 3.71
N GLN A 9 1.17 -33.55 2.39
CA GLN A 9 1.03 -34.82 1.70
C GLN A 9 2.34 -35.63 1.71
N GLU A 10 3.50 -34.98 1.51
CA GLU A 10 4.80 -35.64 1.59
C GLU A 10 5.12 -36.15 2.99
N ILE A 11 4.84 -35.35 4.03
CA ILE A 11 4.96 -35.79 5.43
C ILE A 11 4.09 -37.02 5.68
N GLN A 12 2.81 -36.97 5.27
CA GLN A 12 1.90 -38.10 5.44
C GLN A 12 2.44 -39.36 4.75
N LYS A 13 2.89 -39.23 3.50
CA LYS A 13 3.42 -40.34 2.70
C LYS A 13 4.69 -40.94 3.31
N ASN A 14 5.61 -40.11 3.78
CA ASN A 14 6.91 -40.55 4.29
C ASN A 14 6.84 -41.08 5.73
N SER A 15 5.94 -40.53 6.55
CA SER A 15 5.78 -40.95 7.96
C SER A 15 4.74 -42.04 8.17
N GLY A 16 3.78 -42.18 7.24
CA GLY A 16 2.59 -43.04 7.42
C GLY A 16 1.59 -42.52 8.47
N ILE A 17 1.84 -41.35 9.05
CA ILE A 17 0.98 -40.73 10.07
C ILE A 17 -0.20 -40.06 9.37
N GLN A 18 -1.41 -40.47 9.75
CA GLN A 18 -2.65 -39.83 9.30
C GLN A 18 -2.99 -38.69 10.25
N PHE A 19 -3.25 -37.50 9.70
CA PHE A 19 -3.59 -36.33 10.50
C PHE A 19 -4.51 -35.37 9.74
N LYS A 20 -5.16 -34.50 10.51
CA LYS A 20 -6.01 -33.43 10.01
C LYS A 20 -5.64 -32.11 10.68
N ILE A 21 -5.62 -31.03 9.90
CA ILE A 21 -5.37 -29.67 10.37
C ILE A 21 -6.59 -28.83 10.05
N SER A 22 -7.18 -28.24 11.08
CA SER A 22 -8.33 -27.35 10.96
C SER A 22 -8.16 -26.10 11.80
N SER A 23 -8.72 -24.99 11.33
CA SER A 23 -8.87 -23.77 12.13
C SER A 23 -9.81 -24.00 13.31
N LYS A 24 -9.81 -23.09 14.28
CA LYS A 24 -10.79 -23.09 15.39
C LYS A 24 -12.24 -23.04 14.92
N ASN A 25 -12.50 -22.50 13.73
CA ASN A 25 -13.84 -22.36 13.15
C ASN A 25 -14.23 -23.57 12.29
N GLY A 26 -13.46 -24.67 12.33
CA GLY A 26 -13.75 -25.89 11.58
C GLY A 26 -13.32 -25.89 10.12
N LYS A 27 -12.83 -24.75 9.57
CA LYS A 27 -12.25 -24.70 8.22
C LYS A 27 -11.04 -25.64 8.13
N GLU A 28 -11.11 -26.62 7.24
CA GLU A 28 -10.06 -27.61 7.02
C GLU A 28 -8.96 -27.03 6.12
N ILE A 29 -7.70 -27.15 6.57
CA ILE A 29 -6.52 -26.83 5.77
C ILE A 29 -6.06 -28.06 5.01
N TYR A 30 -6.09 -29.21 5.69
CA TYR A 30 -5.61 -30.48 5.17
C TYR A 30 -6.22 -31.63 5.97
N ALA A 31 -6.63 -32.68 5.28
CA ALA A 31 -6.95 -33.98 5.87
C ALA A 31 -6.32 -35.08 5.03
N SER A 32 -5.74 -36.06 5.71
CA SER A 32 -5.24 -37.27 5.06
C SER A 32 -6.39 -38.08 4.44
N ALA A 33 -6.18 -38.66 3.25
CA ALA A 33 -7.22 -39.38 2.50
C ALA A 33 -7.77 -40.62 3.22
N SER A 34 -6.99 -41.23 4.12
CA SER A 34 -7.36 -42.43 4.88
C SER A 34 -7.80 -42.10 6.32
N TYR A 35 -8.12 -40.84 6.59
CA TYR A 35 -8.49 -40.38 7.92
C TYR A 35 -9.89 -40.92 8.32
N SER A 36 -9.96 -41.76 9.35
CA SER A 36 -11.22 -42.19 9.97
C SER A 36 -11.51 -41.36 11.23
N GLU A 37 -12.77 -40.97 11.44
CA GLU A 37 -13.19 -40.31 12.68
C GLU A 37 -13.23 -41.27 13.88
N ASP A 38 -13.32 -42.56 13.60
CA ASP A 38 -13.25 -43.62 14.60
C ASP A 38 -11.80 -43.84 15.07
N CYS A 39 -11.66 -43.97 16.38
CA CYS A 39 -10.46 -44.18 17.20
C CYS A 39 -9.91 -42.92 17.90
N SER A 40 -9.53 -43.13 19.16
CA SER A 40 -8.97 -42.16 20.12
C SER A 40 -8.06 -41.12 19.46
N ASN A 41 -8.58 -39.93 19.19
CA ASN A 41 -7.82 -38.84 18.60
C ASN A 41 -7.24 -37.94 19.69
N VAL A 42 -6.04 -37.43 19.45
CA VAL A 42 -5.38 -36.42 20.26
C VAL A 42 -5.38 -35.11 19.50
N TYR A 43 -5.64 -34.03 20.24
CA TYR A 43 -5.66 -32.68 19.73
C TYR A 43 -4.45 -31.92 20.24
N ARG A 44 -3.74 -31.26 19.34
CA ARG A 44 -2.61 -30.41 19.68
C ARG A 44 -2.72 -29.05 19.00
N PRO A 45 -2.43 -27.96 19.72
CA PRO A 45 -2.33 -26.65 19.10
C PRO A 45 -1.13 -26.61 18.14
N LEU A 46 -1.33 -25.96 17.01
CA LEU A 46 -0.35 -25.69 15.97
C LEU A 46 -0.47 -24.22 15.60
N THR A 47 0.63 -23.53 15.36
CA THR A 47 0.60 -22.10 14.98
C THR A 47 1.28 -21.92 13.61
N LEU A 48 0.53 -21.46 12.62
CA LEU A 48 1.10 -21.11 11.32
C LEU A 48 1.09 -19.59 11.20
N GLY A 49 2.26 -18.97 11.37
CA GLY A 49 2.36 -17.51 11.47
C GLY A 49 1.67 -17.00 12.75
N LYS A 50 0.55 -16.29 12.59
CA LYS A 50 -0.27 -15.77 13.71
C LYS A 50 -1.56 -16.55 13.94
N GLU A 51 -1.94 -17.42 12.99
CA GLU A 51 -3.17 -18.18 13.06
C GLU A 51 -2.99 -19.47 13.87
N LYS A 52 -3.95 -19.72 14.77
CA LYS A 52 -3.97 -20.93 15.61
C LYS A 52 -4.82 -22.01 14.96
N PHE A 53 -4.20 -23.18 14.81
CA PHE A 53 -4.78 -24.39 14.25
C PHE A 53 -4.80 -25.51 15.27
N LEU A 54 -5.61 -26.51 14.97
CA LEU A 54 -5.67 -27.77 15.69
C LEU A 54 -5.17 -28.88 14.78
N LEU A 55 -4.09 -29.52 15.23
CA LEU A 55 -3.64 -30.79 14.67
C LEU A 55 -4.40 -31.91 15.37
N LYS A 56 -5.14 -32.70 14.58
CA LYS A 56 -5.85 -33.90 14.99
C LYS A 56 -5.09 -35.11 14.45
N ILE A 57 -4.75 -36.04 15.35
CA ILE A 57 -3.83 -37.15 15.11
C ILE A 57 -4.26 -38.33 15.97
N ASP A 58 -4.15 -39.55 15.45
CA ASP A 58 -4.45 -40.77 16.21
C ASP A 58 -3.55 -40.86 17.47
N LYS A 59 -4.13 -41.22 18.62
CA LYS A 59 -3.45 -41.37 19.90
C LYS A 59 -2.23 -42.28 19.84
N LYS A 60 -2.20 -43.29 18.96
CA LYS A 60 -1.00 -44.14 18.78
C LYS A 60 0.25 -43.35 18.36
N TYR A 61 0.07 -42.18 17.75
CA TYR A 61 1.14 -41.29 17.31
C TYR A 61 1.32 -40.06 18.21
N GLU A 62 0.72 -40.05 19.41
CA GLU A 62 0.79 -38.92 20.35
C GLU A 62 2.23 -38.47 20.65
N VAL A 63 3.15 -39.42 20.76
CA VAL A 63 4.58 -39.16 21.02
C VAL A 63 5.22 -38.35 19.88
N CYS A 64 4.82 -38.60 18.63
CA CYS A 64 5.34 -37.93 17.45
C CYS A 64 4.73 -36.54 17.23
N SER A 65 3.65 -36.20 17.93
CA SER A 65 2.89 -34.96 17.71
C SER A 65 3.76 -33.69 17.83
N LYS A 66 4.70 -33.65 18.79
CA LYS A 66 5.60 -32.50 18.97
C LYS A 66 6.54 -32.30 17.77
N LEU A 67 7.14 -33.38 17.26
CA LEU A 67 8.05 -33.32 16.11
C LEU A 67 7.30 -32.97 14.82
N LEU A 68 6.09 -33.51 14.66
CA LEU A 68 5.22 -33.19 13.54
C LEU A 68 4.83 -31.71 13.54
N ILE A 69 4.40 -31.17 14.69
CA ILE A 69 4.11 -29.74 14.86
C ILE A 69 5.34 -28.91 14.50
N TYR A 70 6.50 -29.18 15.10
CA TYR A 70 7.73 -28.45 14.82
C TYR A 70 8.09 -28.46 13.33
N SER A 71 8.02 -29.63 12.68
CA SER A 71 8.31 -29.78 11.25
C SER A 71 7.38 -28.93 10.39
N ILE A 72 6.08 -28.91 10.72
CA ILE A 72 5.08 -28.13 9.99
C ILE A 72 5.30 -26.63 10.20
N GLU A 73 5.45 -26.17 11.45
CA GLU A 73 5.67 -24.75 11.77
C GLU A 73 6.97 -24.25 11.14
N ASN A 74 8.05 -25.02 11.25
CA ASN A 74 9.35 -24.65 10.68
C ASN A 74 9.30 -24.58 9.16
N LYS A 75 8.67 -25.55 8.48
CA LYS A 75 8.52 -25.51 7.02
C LYS A 75 7.66 -24.34 6.57
N TYR A 76 6.56 -24.07 7.27
CA TYR A 76 5.70 -22.92 6.98
C TYR A 76 6.48 -21.61 7.09
N ASN A 77 7.29 -21.45 8.14
CA ASN A 77 8.15 -20.27 8.32
C ASN A 77 9.23 -20.17 7.24
N GLU A 78 9.89 -21.28 6.88
CA GLU A 78 10.87 -21.34 5.80
C GLU A 78 10.26 -20.88 4.46
N MET A 79 9.07 -21.40 4.11
CA MET A 79 8.34 -20.98 2.91
C MET A 79 8.00 -19.49 2.93
N ARG A 80 7.61 -18.95 4.08
CA ARG A 80 7.33 -17.52 4.25
C ARG A 80 8.60 -16.69 4.05
N SER A 81 9.73 -17.13 4.61
CA SER A 81 11.05 -16.51 4.42
C SER A 81 11.53 -16.53 2.97
N MET A 82 11.30 -17.64 2.24
CA MET A 82 11.62 -17.72 0.81
C MET A 82 10.81 -16.72 -0.01
N ARG A 83 9.49 -16.63 0.21
CA ARG A 83 8.63 -15.64 -0.45
C ARG A 83 9.08 -14.20 -0.22
N TYR A 84 9.53 -13.87 1.00
CA TYR A 84 10.09 -12.55 1.28
C TYR A 84 11.35 -12.26 0.46
N LYS A 85 12.25 -13.24 0.36
CA LYS A 85 13.47 -13.10 -0.43
C LYS A 85 13.16 -12.92 -1.91
N GLU A 86 12.22 -13.70 -2.45
CA GLU A 86 11.75 -13.57 -3.84
C GLU A 86 11.18 -12.19 -4.13
N LEU A 87 10.30 -11.67 -3.25
CA LEU A 87 9.76 -10.32 -3.39
C LEU A 87 10.85 -9.26 -3.40
N VAL A 88 11.83 -9.35 -2.49
CA VAL A 88 12.98 -8.43 -2.47
C VAL A 88 13.82 -8.54 -3.74
N ASP A 89 14.08 -9.76 -4.22
CA ASP A 89 14.81 -9.98 -5.47
C ASP A 89 14.06 -9.43 -6.70
N ILE A 90 12.72 -9.50 -6.71
CA ILE A 90 11.88 -8.86 -7.74
C ILE A 90 12.02 -7.34 -7.69
N LEU A 91 11.90 -6.73 -6.51
CA LEU A 91 12.05 -5.29 -6.34
C LEU A 91 13.47 -4.82 -6.73
N ASP A 92 14.50 -5.61 -6.42
CA ASP A 92 15.88 -5.35 -6.85
C ASP A 92 16.09 -5.61 -8.36
N GLY A 93 15.14 -6.22 -9.06
CA GLY A 93 15.23 -6.57 -10.48
C GLY A 93 16.17 -7.75 -10.78
N LYS A 94 16.41 -8.61 -9.81
CA LYS A 94 17.29 -9.80 -9.92
C LYS A 94 16.56 -11.04 -10.45
N SER A 95 15.23 -11.09 -10.34
CA SER A 95 14.42 -12.24 -10.77
C SER A 95 13.87 -12.09 -12.19
N ILE A 96 14.10 -13.11 -13.04
CA ILE A 96 13.65 -13.13 -14.44
C ILE A 96 12.29 -13.83 -14.61
N ASN A 97 11.88 -14.68 -13.65
CA ASN A 97 10.66 -15.50 -13.72
C ASN A 97 9.58 -14.99 -12.73
N ILE A 98 8.93 -13.90 -13.10
CA ILE A 98 8.03 -13.09 -12.24
C ILE A 98 6.66 -13.77 -11.96
N ASN A 99 6.29 -14.82 -12.70
CA ASN A 99 4.87 -15.13 -12.89
C ASN A 99 4.31 -16.36 -12.15
N LYS A 100 5.11 -17.30 -11.62
CA LYS A 100 4.51 -18.56 -11.08
C LYS A 100 4.07 -18.48 -9.62
N GLU A 101 4.84 -17.87 -8.74
CA GLU A 101 4.56 -17.88 -7.29
C GLU A 101 3.63 -16.74 -6.85
N LEU A 102 3.72 -15.57 -7.49
CA LEU A 102 2.86 -14.43 -7.17
C LEU A 102 1.41 -14.60 -7.62
N ASN A 103 1.17 -15.33 -8.71
CA ASN A 103 -0.18 -15.61 -9.21
C ASN A 103 -1.03 -16.44 -8.22
N GLY A 104 -0.40 -17.13 -7.26
CA GLY A 104 -1.11 -17.85 -6.20
C GLY A 104 -1.54 -16.95 -5.02
N ILE A 105 -0.99 -15.74 -4.92
CA ILE A 105 -1.25 -14.77 -3.85
C ILE A 105 -2.27 -13.71 -4.30
N LEU A 106 -2.21 -13.33 -5.58
CA LEU A 106 -2.94 -12.21 -6.17
C LEU A 106 -4.05 -12.72 -7.10
N SER A 107 -5.30 -12.49 -6.74
CA SER A 107 -6.45 -13.15 -7.36
C SER A 107 -7.51 -12.22 -7.96
N SER A 108 -7.67 -10.99 -7.46
CA SER A 108 -8.77 -10.10 -7.89
C SER A 108 -8.37 -8.62 -8.00
N SER A 109 -8.32 -7.92 -6.87
CA SER A 109 -8.07 -6.48 -6.75
C SER A 109 -6.78 -6.28 -5.97
N SER A 110 -5.68 -6.55 -6.65
CA SER A 110 -4.37 -6.53 -6.02
C SER A 110 -3.85 -5.11 -5.90
N ALA A 111 -3.11 -4.80 -4.84
CA ALA A 111 -2.46 -3.50 -4.69
C ALA A 111 -1.10 -3.65 -4.00
N ILE A 112 -0.23 -2.68 -4.28
CA ILE A 112 0.98 -2.44 -3.52
C ILE A 112 0.86 -1.13 -2.76
N PHE A 113 1.22 -1.17 -1.47
CA PHE A 113 1.34 0.00 -0.61
C PHE A 113 2.79 0.18 -0.20
N ILE A 114 3.22 1.44 -0.10
CA ILE A 114 4.43 1.86 0.60
C ILE A 114 3.99 2.72 1.77
N VAL A 115 4.37 2.32 2.98
CA VAL A 115 4.16 3.06 4.21
C VAL A 115 5.49 3.68 4.61
N ASN A 116 5.55 5.00 4.52
CA ASN A 116 6.69 5.82 4.91
C ASN A 116 6.42 6.41 6.30
N LEU A 117 7.26 6.05 7.26
CA LEU A 117 7.15 6.45 8.67
C LEU A 117 8.35 7.32 9.06
N ASN A 118 8.14 8.26 9.97
CA ASN A 118 9.21 9.02 10.61
C ASN A 118 9.64 8.43 11.97
N SER A 119 9.24 7.20 12.27
CA SER A 119 9.49 6.46 13.51
C SER A 119 10.07 5.07 13.22
N ASP A 120 10.13 4.20 14.24
CA ASP A 120 10.58 2.82 14.06
C ASP A 120 9.67 2.04 13.11
N VAL A 121 10.26 1.58 12.02
CA VAL A 121 9.60 0.84 10.93
C VAL A 121 9.21 -0.57 11.37
N TYR A 122 9.92 -1.18 12.33
CA TYR A 122 9.62 -2.51 12.85
C TYR A 122 8.32 -2.52 13.67
N ASP A 123 8.10 -1.50 14.49
CA ASP A 123 6.85 -1.35 15.25
C ASP A 123 5.67 -1.13 14.31
N GLY A 124 5.85 -0.32 13.26
CA GLY A 124 4.85 -0.17 12.21
C GLY A 124 4.55 -1.49 11.50
N LEU A 125 5.58 -2.28 11.17
CA LEU A 125 5.39 -3.59 10.54
C LEU A 125 4.62 -4.54 11.47
N ASN A 126 4.87 -4.48 12.79
CA ASN A 126 4.13 -5.28 13.75
C ASN A 126 2.63 -4.94 13.77
N ILE A 127 2.29 -3.64 13.73
CA ILE A 127 0.91 -3.16 13.64
C ILE A 127 0.24 -3.66 12.35
N ILE A 128 0.88 -3.49 11.19
CA ILE A 128 0.34 -3.97 9.90
C ILE A 128 0.10 -5.48 9.95
N ASN A 129 1.06 -6.25 10.47
CA ASN A 129 0.89 -7.69 10.61
C ASN A 129 -0.22 -8.07 11.60
N GLN A 130 -0.66 -7.20 12.50
CA GLN A 130 -1.81 -7.44 13.39
C GLN A 130 -3.13 -7.07 12.73
N MET A 131 -3.13 -6.05 11.86
CA MET A 131 -4.30 -5.65 11.08
C MET A 131 -4.69 -6.73 10.06
N TYR A 132 -3.70 -7.37 9.45
CA TYR A 132 -3.92 -8.39 8.42
C TYR A 132 -3.59 -9.78 8.95
N ASN A 133 -4.64 -10.60 9.10
CA ASN A 133 -4.50 -12.01 9.51
C ASN A 133 -4.47 -12.97 8.30
N GLU A 134 -4.73 -12.47 7.09
CA GLU A 134 -4.94 -13.30 5.92
C GLU A 134 -3.64 -13.68 5.20
N ASN A 135 -3.54 -14.95 4.79
CA ASN A 135 -2.42 -15.49 4.00
C ASN A 135 -2.25 -14.84 2.61
N LYS A 136 -3.13 -13.92 2.20
CA LYS A 136 -3.10 -13.22 0.91
C LYS A 136 -2.41 -11.85 0.95
N ILE A 137 -2.13 -11.34 2.15
CA ILE A 137 -1.47 -10.04 2.32
C ILE A 137 -0.09 -10.30 2.90
N ILE A 138 0.92 -9.80 2.21
CA ILE A 138 2.31 -9.92 2.59
C ILE A 138 2.81 -8.52 2.92
N SER A 139 3.38 -8.37 4.12
CA SER A 139 4.06 -7.14 4.53
C SER A 139 5.50 -7.42 4.93
N PHE A 140 6.41 -6.51 4.55
CA PHE A 140 7.84 -6.61 4.82
C PHE A 140 8.50 -5.23 4.77
N ILE A 141 9.71 -5.13 5.33
CA ILE A 141 10.52 -3.91 5.26
C ILE A 141 11.45 -3.97 4.05
N TYR A 142 11.49 -2.89 3.28
CA TYR A 142 12.41 -2.72 2.16
C TYR A 142 12.87 -1.26 2.09
N LYS A 143 14.20 -1.04 2.02
CA LYS A 143 14.82 0.31 1.96
C LYS A 143 14.25 1.31 3.00
N SER A 144 14.03 0.84 4.23
CA SER A 144 13.49 1.61 5.36
C SER A 144 12.01 2.01 5.25
N GLU A 145 11.25 1.36 4.39
CA GLU A 145 9.81 1.54 4.23
C GLU A 145 9.09 0.21 4.44
N ILE A 146 7.81 0.26 4.79
CA ILE A 146 7.00 -0.96 4.88
C ILE A 146 6.27 -1.13 3.56
N ILE A 147 6.50 -2.26 2.91
CA ILE A 147 5.83 -2.65 1.68
C ILE A 147 4.72 -3.63 2.03
N ILE A 148 3.54 -3.40 1.49
CA ILE A 148 2.39 -4.30 1.64
C ILE A 148 1.90 -4.68 0.25
N VAL A 149 1.75 -5.97 -0.02
CA VAL A 149 1.28 -6.50 -1.30
C VAL A 149 0.22 -7.54 -1.02
N GLY A 150 -0.92 -7.46 -1.71
CA GLY A 150 -2.00 -8.42 -1.53
C GLY A 150 -3.25 -8.03 -2.29
N ASP A 151 -4.33 -8.77 -2.04
CA ASP A 151 -5.67 -8.45 -2.52
C ASP A 151 -6.45 -7.65 -1.47
N PHE A 152 -7.17 -6.63 -1.93
CA PHE A 152 -7.93 -5.71 -1.09
C PHE A 152 -9.30 -5.44 -1.73
N GLU A 153 -10.36 -5.40 -0.92
CA GLU A 153 -11.72 -5.12 -1.43
C GLU A 153 -11.88 -3.63 -1.77
N ASP A 154 -11.48 -2.73 -0.87
CA ASP A 154 -11.38 -1.28 -1.08
C ASP A 154 -9.96 -0.80 -0.77
N VAL A 155 -9.17 -0.60 -1.82
CA VAL A 155 -7.74 -0.27 -1.72
C VAL A 155 -7.53 1.08 -1.03
N TYR A 156 -8.39 2.07 -1.31
CA TYR A 156 -8.25 3.41 -0.74
C TYR A 156 -8.62 3.41 0.74
N GLU A 157 -9.71 2.74 1.13
CA GLU A 157 -10.11 2.61 2.54
C GLU A 157 -9.04 1.89 3.36
N HIS A 158 -8.40 0.86 2.80
CA HIS A 158 -7.25 0.22 3.42
C HIS A 158 -6.05 1.16 3.58
N ALA A 159 -5.74 1.98 2.57
CA ALA A 159 -4.67 2.99 2.67
C ALA A 159 -4.91 3.96 3.84
N VAL A 160 -6.15 4.44 3.99
CA VAL A 160 -6.58 5.31 5.08
C VAL A 160 -6.45 4.58 6.42
N SER A 161 -6.97 3.35 6.52
CA SER A 161 -6.93 2.53 7.74
C SER A 161 -5.50 2.26 8.21
N ILE A 162 -4.58 1.95 7.27
CA ILE A 162 -3.15 1.77 7.59
C ILE A 162 -2.58 3.04 8.20
N ARG A 163 -2.83 4.20 7.58
CA ARG A 163 -2.35 5.48 8.09
C ARG A 163 -2.89 5.79 9.48
N GLU A 164 -4.20 5.61 9.68
CA GLU A 164 -4.87 5.85 10.96
C GLU A 164 -4.36 4.94 12.07
N ALA A 165 -4.10 3.66 11.76
CA ALA A 165 -3.48 2.73 12.69
C ALA A 165 -2.08 3.20 13.12
N MET A 166 -1.26 3.70 12.20
CA MET A 166 0.08 4.22 12.52
C MET A 166 0.02 5.47 13.40
N ILE A 167 -0.89 6.40 13.09
CA ILE A 167 -1.04 7.63 13.87
C ILE A 167 -1.56 7.32 15.28
N SER A 168 -2.54 6.43 15.41
CA SER A 168 -3.16 6.10 16.70
C SER A 168 -2.28 5.25 17.61
N ASN A 169 -1.45 4.36 17.06
CA ASN A 169 -0.62 3.45 17.85
C ASN A 169 0.81 3.95 18.07
N LEU A 170 1.38 4.67 17.10
CA LEU A 170 2.78 5.15 17.16
C LEU A 170 2.89 6.66 17.38
N PHE A 171 1.80 7.41 17.30
CA PHE A 171 1.81 8.88 17.41
C PHE A 171 2.81 9.56 16.46
N CYS A 172 2.99 8.97 15.27
CA CYS A 172 3.99 9.36 14.29
C CYS A 172 3.35 9.95 13.03
N LYS A 173 4.15 10.63 12.21
CA LYS A 173 3.71 11.04 10.87
C LYS A 173 3.81 9.83 9.95
N CYS A 174 2.71 9.51 9.29
CA CYS A 174 2.61 8.38 8.38
C CYS A 174 2.12 8.86 7.01
N ILE A 175 2.84 8.48 5.97
CA ILE A 175 2.45 8.69 4.59
C ILE A 175 2.29 7.31 3.95
N VAL A 176 1.14 7.09 3.31
CA VAL A 176 0.83 5.84 2.61
C VAL A 176 0.66 6.17 1.14
N SER A 177 1.51 5.63 0.27
CA SER A 177 1.32 5.70 -1.18
C SER A 177 0.97 4.32 -1.72
N PHE A 178 0.11 4.24 -2.73
CA PHE A 178 -0.30 2.96 -3.28
C PHE A 178 -0.54 2.99 -4.80
N VAL A 179 -0.52 1.79 -5.38
CA VAL A 179 -0.87 1.50 -6.77
C VAL A 179 -1.78 0.29 -6.81
N GLU A 180 -2.93 0.43 -7.47
CA GLU A 180 -3.79 -0.70 -7.83
C GLU A 180 -3.18 -1.47 -9.00
N ILE A 181 -3.04 -2.78 -8.83
CA ILE A 181 -2.45 -3.70 -9.80
C ILE A 181 -3.58 -4.28 -10.64
N ALA A 182 -3.58 -3.97 -11.93
CA ALA A 182 -4.58 -4.49 -12.85
C ALA A 182 -4.47 -6.02 -13.00
N LYS A 183 -5.62 -6.70 -13.06
CA LYS A 183 -5.71 -8.16 -13.25
C LYS A 183 -4.84 -8.62 -14.42
N GLY A 184 -3.98 -9.60 -14.18
CA GLY A 184 -3.13 -10.24 -15.19
C GLY A 184 -1.97 -9.36 -15.71
N LYS A 185 -1.75 -8.17 -15.14
CA LYS A 185 -0.63 -7.28 -15.47
C LYS A 185 0.30 -7.05 -14.28
N LEU A 186 0.59 -8.12 -13.54
CA LEU A 186 1.47 -8.01 -12.38
C LEU A 186 2.89 -7.64 -12.82
N ASN A 187 3.32 -6.42 -12.51
CA ASN A 187 4.71 -6.00 -12.62
C ASN A 187 5.11 -5.32 -11.31
N LEU A 188 5.36 -6.15 -10.30
CA LEU A 188 5.59 -5.68 -8.93
C LEU A 188 6.70 -4.63 -8.82
N LYS A 189 7.77 -4.76 -9.62
CA LYS A 189 8.86 -3.78 -9.62
C LYS A 189 8.40 -2.43 -10.16
N ASP A 190 7.72 -2.42 -11.30
CA ASP A 190 7.19 -1.19 -11.90
C ASP A 190 6.13 -0.56 -10.99
N ASP A 191 5.23 -1.35 -10.41
CA ASP A 191 4.20 -0.87 -9.50
C ASP A 191 4.80 -0.33 -8.18
N TYR A 192 5.88 -0.94 -7.67
CA TYR A 192 6.65 -0.40 -6.56
C TYR A 192 7.30 0.94 -6.92
N GLU A 193 7.99 1.05 -8.06
CA GLU A 193 8.63 2.30 -8.47
C GLU A 193 7.61 3.43 -8.68
N LYS A 194 6.41 3.12 -9.22
CA LYS A 194 5.29 4.07 -9.31
C LYS A 194 4.83 4.54 -7.92
N ALA A 195 4.59 3.61 -6.98
CA ALA A 195 4.20 3.98 -5.63
C ALA A 195 5.27 4.85 -4.95
N ARG A 196 6.54 4.52 -5.15
CA ARG A 196 7.68 5.29 -4.64
C ARG A 196 7.79 6.68 -5.29
N GLU A 197 7.51 6.78 -6.58
CA GLU A 197 7.45 8.04 -7.31
C GLU A 197 6.39 8.98 -6.72
N SER A 198 5.23 8.46 -6.26
CA SER A 198 4.23 9.25 -5.54
C SER A 198 4.80 9.93 -4.28
N LEU A 199 5.69 9.26 -3.54
CA LEU A 199 6.36 9.85 -2.37
C LEU A 199 7.35 10.95 -2.78
N ILE A 200 8.01 10.80 -3.93
CA ILE A 200 8.88 11.82 -4.52
C ILE A 200 8.04 13.05 -4.89
N PHE A 201 6.92 12.86 -5.60
CA PHE A 201 6.00 13.94 -5.96
C PHE A 201 5.42 14.64 -4.75
N LYS A 202 5.06 13.91 -3.68
CA LYS A 202 4.65 14.52 -2.42
C LYS A 202 5.66 15.53 -1.91
N LYS A 203 6.95 15.17 -1.95
CA LYS A 203 8.04 16.02 -1.45
C LYS A 203 8.27 17.21 -2.39
N ILE A 204 8.46 16.95 -3.68
CA ILE A 204 8.76 17.99 -4.69
C ILE A 204 7.64 19.02 -4.77
N PHE A 205 6.39 18.56 -4.84
CA PHE A 205 5.24 19.44 -4.99
C PHE A 205 4.59 19.79 -3.65
N SER A 206 5.20 19.46 -2.52
CA SER A 206 4.67 19.72 -1.17
C SER A 206 3.18 19.40 -1.06
N LEU A 207 2.78 18.20 -1.47
CA LEU A 207 1.38 17.78 -1.47
C LEU A 207 0.89 17.60 -0.03
N LYS A 208 -0.32 18.06 0.25
CA LYS A 208 -0.94 17.98 1.59
C LYS A 208 -1.37 16.56 1.93
N ASP A 209 -1.93 15.83 0.97
CA ASP A 209 -2.49 14.50 1.20
C ASP A 209 -1.43 13.50 1.69
N GLU A 210 -1.75 12.78 2.75
CA GLU A 210 -0.89 11.76 3.35
C GLU A 210 -1.23 10.34 2.91
N VAL A 211 -2.34 10.18 2.20
CA VAL A 211 -2.71 8.96 1.47
C VAL A 211 -2.68 9.30 -0.01
N ILE A 212 -1.81 8.64 -0.77
CA ILE A 212 -1.47 9.04 -2.13
C ILE A 212 -1.72 7.89 -3.10
N ASP A 213 -2.75 8.07 -3.91
CA ASP A 213 -3.03 7.20 -5.05
C ASP A 213 -2.19 7.65 -6.24
N TYR A 214 -1.27 6.80 -6.70
CA TYR A 214 -0.45 7.10 -7.88
C TYR A 214 -1.29 7.48 -9.09
N ASN A 215 -2.47 6.88 -9.28
CA ASN A 215 -3.33 7.15 -10.43
C ASN A 215 -4.01 8.53 -10.38
N LYS A 216 -3.92 9.26 -9.26
CA LYS A 216 -4.46 10.62 -9.13
C LYS A 216 -3.44 11.73 -9.42
N LEU A 217 -2.15 11.40 -9.52
CA LEU A 217 -1.06 12.38 -9.65
C LEU A 217 -0.73 12.80 -11.10
N PHE A 218 -1.74 12.93 -11.97
CA PHE A 218 -1.47 13.21 -13.39
C PHE A 218 -0.81 14.57 -13.64
N PHE A 219 -1.22 15.62 -12.92
CA PHE A 219 -0.63 16.95 -13.09
C PHE A 219 0.82 16.98 -12.63
N GLU A 220 1.10 16.37 -11.48
CA GLU A 220 2.44 16.23 -10.91
C GLU A 220 3.35 15.46 -11.85
N LYS A 221 2.87 14.35 -12.43
CA LYS A 221 3.61 13.57 -13.44
C LYS A 221 3.92 14.42 -14.66
N ILE A 222 2.89 15.05 -15.25
CA ILE A 222 3.07 15.90 -16.43
C ILE A 222 4.14 16.94 -16.13
N VAL A 223 3.99 17.68 -15.03
CA VAL A 223 4.95 18.71 -14.63
C VAL A 223 6.33 18.14 -14.44
N TYR A 224 6.48 17.04 -13.71
CA TYR A 224 7.77 16.42 -13.48
C TYR A 224 8.49 16.06 -14.78
N TYR A 225 7.76 15.53 -15.77
CA TYR A 225 8.29 15.10 -17.07
C TYR A 225 8.35 16.19 -18.16
N ILE A 226 7.88 17.42 -17.92
CA ILE A 226 8.08 18.54 -18.86
C ILE A 226 9.58 18.80 -19.06
N GLU A 227 9.99 19.09 -20.30
CA GLU A 227 11.39 19.44 -20.61
C GLU A 227 11.84 20.67 -19.80
N THR A 228 13.04 20.58 -19.21
CA THR A 228 13.62 21.62 -18.34
C THR A 228 13.62 23.03 -18.97
N ASN A 229 13.85 23.14 -20.28
CA ASN A 229 13.84 24.44 -20.96
C ASN A 229 12.45 25.09 -20.93
N LEU A 230 11.40 24.31 -21.21
CA LEU A 230 10.02 24.78 -21.13
C LEU A 230 9.61 25.09 -19.68
N LYS A 231 10.04 24.29 -18.69
CA LYS A 231 9.83 24.62 -17.27
C LYS A 231 10.41 25.99 -16.92
N ARG A 232 11.64 26.27 -17.36
CA ARG A 232 12.32 27.56 -17.09
C ARG A 232 11.60 28.74 -17.75
N GLU A 233 11.13 28.58 -18.98
CA GLU A 233 10.35 29.62 -19.67
C GLU A 233 9.07 29.96 -18.90
N ILE A 234 8.32 28.92 -18.50
CA ILE A 234 7.10 29.10 -17.69
C ILE A 234 7.44 29.73 -16.34
N LEU A 235 8.46 29.22 -15.65
CA LEU A 235 8.88 29.75 -14.35
C LEU A 235 9.27 31.23 -14.46
N HIS A 236 10.04 31.63 -15.47
CA HIS A 236 10.42 33.03 -15.67
C HIS A 236 9.20 33.96 -15.81
N LYS A 237 8.14 33.49 -16.47
CA LYS A 237 6.91 34.27 -16.67
C LYS A 237 6.05 34.41 -15.40
N PHE A 238 6.14 33.46 -14.47
CA PHE A 238 5.23 33.38 -13.33
C PHE A 238 5.89 33.52 -11.95
N LYS A 239 7.21 33.40 -11.85
CA LYS A 239 7.94 33.36 -10.57
C LYS A 239 7.63 34.56 -9.68
N GLU A 240 7.82 35.78 -10.20
CA GLU A 240 7.58 37.01 -9.41
C GLU A 240 6.13 37.12 -8.93
N LYS A 241 5.17 36.65 -9.75
CA LYS A 241 3.74 36.64 -9.40
C LYS A 241 3.48 35.71 -8.22
N PHE A 242 3.99 34.49 -8.27
CA PHE A 242 3.81 33.52 -7.18
C PHE A 242 4.62 33.88 -5.92
N ASP A 243 5.83 34.41 -6.08
CA ASP A 243 6.65 34.88 -4.95
C ASP A 243 6.01 36.06 -4.22
N SER A 244 5.16 36.84 -4.89
CA SER A 244 4.41 37.96 -4.28
C SER A 244 3.19 37.53 -3.46
N PHE A 245 2.73 36.28 -3.63
CA PHE A 245 1.59 35.76 -2.88
C PHE A 245 1.99 35.32 -1.47
N ASP A 246 1.22 35.73 -0.48
CA ASP A 246 1.34 35.24 0.89
C ASP A 246 0.85 33.78 1.02
N SER A 247 1.14 33.16 2.17
CA SER A 247 0.73 31.78 2.45
C SER A 247 -0.78 31.55 2.36
N GLU A 248 -1.59 32.57 2.65
CA GLU A 248 -3.04 32.46 2.63
C GLU A 248 -3.59 32.42 1.19
N MET A 249 -3.03 33.24 0.30
CA MET A 249 -3.36 33.23 -1.12
C MET A 249 -2.91 31.94 -1.80
N LEU A 250 -1.69 31.45 -1.49
CA LEU A 250 -1.19 30.16 -1.96
C LEU A 250 -2.10 29.00 -1.49
N ASN A 251 -2.50 29.02 -0.22
CA ASN A 251 -3.46 28.05 0.32
C ASN A 251 -4.84 28.15 -0.37
N THR A 252 -5.28 29.37 -0.70
CA THR A 252 -6.53 29.58 -1.43
C THR A 252 -6.49 28.96 -2.82
N ILE A 253 -5.37 29.10 -3.55
CA ILE A 253 -5.14 28.46 -4.85
C ILE A 253 -5.24 26.94 -4.71
N GLU A 254 -4.49 26.35 -3.78
CA GLU A 254 -4.48 24.90 -3.58
C GLU A 254 -5.86 24.34 -3.24
N GLU A 255 -6.56 24.94 -2.26
CA GLU A 255 -7.89 24.46 -1.89
C GLU A 255 -8.91 24.66 -3.01
N PHE A 256 -8.79 25.73 -3.81
CA PHE A 256 -9.68 25.94 -4.95
C PHE A 256 -9.50 24.85 -6.01
N VAL A 257 -8.27 24.45 -6.29
CA VAL A 257 -7.95 23.34 -7.21
C VAL A 257 -8.45 22.01 -6.65
N ASN A 258 -8.16 21.72 -5.38
CA ASN A 258 -8.55 20.46 -4.73
C ASN A 258 -10.07 20.28 -4.63
N ASN A 259 -10.83 21.38 -4.62
CA ASN A 259 -12.30 21.36 -4.62
C ASN A 259 -12.88 21.50 -6.03
N GLY A 260 -12.11 21.21 -7.09
CA GLY A 260 -12.60 21.19 -8.47
C GLY A 260 -13.03 22.57 -8.99
N LEU A 261 -12.34 23.63 -8.56
CA LEU A 261 -12.65 25.03 -8.89
C LEU A 261 -14.05 25.46 -8.43
N ASN A 262 -14.60 24.77 -7.41
CA ASN A 262 -15.92 25.07 -6.88
C ASN A 262 -15.86 26.11 -5.75
N ILE A 263 -16.49 27.27 -5.97
CA ILE A 263 -16.49 28.38 -5.00
C ILE A 263 -17.11 27.97 -3.66
N SER A 264 -18.25 27.27 -3.67
CA SER A 264 -18.99 26.93 -2.45
C SER A 264 -18.23 25.91 -1.59
N SER A 265 -17.72 24.84 -2.20
CA SER A 265 -16.95 23.81 -1.51
C SER A 265 -15.64 24.37 -0.96
N THR A 266 -14.94 25.18 -1.76
CA THR A 266 -13.67 25.82 -1.34
C THR A 266 -13.87 26.79 -0.20
N ALA A 267 -14.90 27.65 -0.26
CA ALA A 267 -15.18 28.61 0.81
C ALA A 267 -15.47 27.89 2.14
N LYS A 268 -16.23 26.79 2.09
CA LYS A 268 -16.48 25.93 3.25
C LYS A 268 -15.20 25.29 3.79
N LYS A 269 -14.32 24.79 2.91
CA LYS A 269 -13.04 24.17 3.27
C LYS A 269 -12.05 25.16 3.88
N LEU A 270 -12.05 26.41 3.40
CA LEU A 270 -11.24 27.51 3.92
C LEU A 270 -11.87 28.23 5.12
N TYR A 271 -13.08 27.85 5.54
CA TYR A 271 -13.84 28.52 6.61
C TYR A 271 -14.04 30.04 6.38
N ILE A 272 -14.22 30.44 5.13
CA ILE A 272 -14.49 31.83 4.74
C ILE A 272 -15.84 31.97 4.02
N HIS A 273 -16.34 33.19 3.92
CA HIS A 273 -17.53 33.46 3.12
C HIS A 273 -17.23 33.38 1.61
N ARG A 274 -18.21 32.93 0.81
CA ARG A 274 -18.09 32.82 -0.66
C ARG A 274 -17.63 34.12 -1.33
N ASN A 275 -18.07 35.28 -0.85
CA ASN A 275 -17.69 36.57 -1.44
C ASN A 275 -16.23 36.91 -1.17
N THR A 276 -15.70 36.52 0.01
CA THR A 276 -14.27 36.66 0.32
C THR A 276 -13.43 35.81 -0.61
N LEU A 277 -13.87 34.57 -0.90
CA LEU A 277 -13.20 33.72 -1.88
C LEU A 277 -13.22 34.32 -3.29
N ILE A 278 -14.38 34.82 -3.74
CA ILE A 278 -14.49 35.51 -5.04
C ILE A 278 -13.51 36.68 -5.12
N TYR A 279 -13.44 37.50 -4.08
CA TYR A 279 -12.48 38.61 -4.02
C TYR A 279 -11.03 38.13 -4.14
N ARG A 280 -10.64 37.05 -3.46
CA ARG A 280 -9.29 36.47 -3.59
C ARG A 280 -9.02 35.95 -5.00
N ILE A 281 -9.97 35.26 -5.60
CA ILE A 281 -9.87 34.76 -6.99
C ILE A 281 -9.72 35.93 -7.97
N ASP A 282 -10.49 37.00 -7.81
CA ASP A 282 -10.40 38.17 -8.67
C ASP A 282 -9.08 38.92 -8.47
N LYS A 283 -8.54 38.94 -7.24
CA LYS A 283 -7.18 39.44 -6.96
C LYS A 283 -6.10 38.58 -7.64
N ILE A 284 -6.20 37.25 -7.59
CA ILE A 284 -5.31 36.33 -8.34
C ILE A 284 -5.36 36.66 -9.83
N LYS A 285 -6.55 36.84 -10.41
CA LYS A 285 -6.71 37.22 -11.82
C LYS A 285 -6.04 38.55 -12.13
N LYS A 286 -6.20 39.56 -11.26
CA LYS A 286 -5.59 40.88 -11.44
C LYS A 286 -4.06 40.82 -11.41
N GLU A 287 -3.48 40.04 -10.50
CA GLU A 287 -2.02 39.97 -10.29
C GLU A 287 -1.35 39.04 -11.31
N THR A 288 -2.04 37.99 -11.76
CA THR A 288 -1.44 36.99 -12.66
C THR A 288 -1.85 37.16 -14.12
N GLY A 289 -3.02 37.76 -14.37
CA GLY A 289 -3.66 37.81 -15.67
C GLY A 289 -4.48 36.56 -16.03
N PHE A 290 -4.56 35.57 -15.14
CA PHE A 290 -5.27 34.30 -15.39
C PHE A 290 -6.54 34.18 -14.56
N ASP A 291 -7.65 33.91 -15.23
CA ASP A 291 -8.92 33.59 -14.60
C ASP A 291 -8.99 32.11 -14.25
N ILE A 292 -8.66 31.77 -13.01
CA ILE A 292 -8.72 30.38 -12.53
C ILE A 292 -10.16 29.84 -12.40
N LYS A 293 -11.20 30.63 -12.69
CA LYS A 293 -12.58 30.14 -12.87
C LYS A 293 -12.79 29.52 -14.26
N ASN A 294 -11.98 29.91 -15.25
CA ASN A 294 -12.00 29.31 -16.57
C ASN A 294 -11.10 28.07 -16.60
N PHE A 295 -11.64 26.92 -16.99
CA PHE A 295 -10.90 25.66 -16.97
C PHE A 295 -9.58 25.71 -17.75
N LYS A 296 -9.56 26.31 -18.96
CA LYS A 296 -8.38 26.36 -19.81
C LYS A 296 -7.28 27.21 -19.18
N GLU A 297 -7.65 28.37 -18.63
CA GLU A 297 -6.72 29.25 -17.93
C GLU A 297 -6.24 28.63 -16.61
N ALA A 298 -7.14 28.00 -15.86
CA ALA A 298 -6.82 27.28 -14.62
C ALA A 298 -5.82 26.14 -14.86
N ALA A 299 -5.98 25.35 -15.91
CA ALA A 299 -5.05 24.25 -16.23
C ALA A 299 -3.61 24.76 -16.45
N VAL A 300 -3.46 25.83 -17.23
CA VAL A 300 -2.14 26.47 -17.45
C VAL A 300 -1.59 27.03 -16.14
N PHE A 301 -2.45 27.69 -15.35
CA PHE A 301 -2.09 28.24 -14.05
C PHE A 301 -1.60 27.16 -13.07
N ILE A 302 -2.28 26.01 -13.00
CA ILE A 302 -1.92 24.87 -12.14
C ILE A 302 -0.56 24.29 -12.54
N ILE A 303 -0.30 24.12 -13.84
CA ILE A 303 1.01 23.65 -14.33
C ILE A 303 2.11 24.64 -13.93
N ALA A 304 1.89 25.94 -14.14
CA ALA A 304 2.85 26.96 -13.74
C ALA A 304 3.08 26.99 -12.21
N PHE A 305 2.01 26.80 -11.44
CA PHE A 305 2.06 26.76 -9.98
C PHE A 305 2.87 25.55 -9.47
N LEU A 306 2.65 24.36 -10.03
CA LEU A 306 3.41 23.16 -9.69
C LEU A 306 4.88 23.27 -10.10
N ILE A 307 5.18 23.84 -11.28
CA ILE A 307 6.56 24.16 -11.70
C ILE A 307 7.21 25.09 -10.67
N TRP A 308 6.51 26.13 -10.22
CA TRP A 308 7.06 27.01 -9.19
C TRP A 308 7.33 26.28 -7.87
N LYS A 309 6.42 25.39 -7.42
CA LYS A 309 6.63 24.57 -6.22
C LYS A 309 7.84 23.64 -6.33
N GLU A 310 8.09 23.06 -7.50
CA GLU A 310 9.26 22.19 -7.75
C GLU A 310 10.60 22.92 -7.55
N TYR A 311 10.64 24.24 -7.80
CA TYR A 311 11.87 25.06 -7.72
C TYR A 311 12.01 25.85 -6.41
N LYS A 312 11.10 25.66 -5.45
CA LYS A 312 11.09 26.34 -4.15
C LYS A 312 11.69 25.45 -3.05
#